data_AF-A0A9X2ICL4-F1
#
_entry.id   AF-A0A9X2ICL4-F1
#
_cell.length_a   1.000
_cell.length_b   1.000
_cell.length_c   1.000
_cell.angle_alpha   90.00
_cell.angle_beta   90.00
_cell.angle_gamma   90.00
#
_symmetry.space_group_name_H-M   'P 1'
#
loop_
_entity.id
_entity.type
_entity.pdbx_description
1 polymer ?
#
loop_
_entity_poly.entity_id
_entity_poly.type
_entity_poly.pdbx_seq_one_letter_code
_entity_poly.pdbx_strand_id
1 'polypeptide(L)'
;MKPSEKLAQSLEVLQNLQKQGKYAIQSKDISRTHRERLVENAFLEEVVKGWYVPIKPDEQKGESTAWYASFWNFCASYLNERFGDEWCLSPEQSLLLHSENWAVPKQLMIRSPNGTNRNMELPHNTALFSVQYKMPAPQDIEIKQDMRVYAIVPALIYCSPKFFSQYPTEARSVLSMFNSASDLLHYLLDEGHSWIAGRICGALQNIGKSHVAEEIKKTMESAGYQIREEDPFLTNTPIDFSATYKPAYRSRLEVMWHDMRETVREHFPKPRPTTIDIKGYLEQVDENYVSDAYHSLSIEGYQVSPDLIEKVRSGQWNPDATEQDRNHRSALAARGYWQAFQSLKKSLIEILNGENPGKIIQKEHGDWYRELFQPSVAVGLLKPTDLAGYRRSPVFIRQSKHIPPRWQIVSELMEEFFQLIIQEKEPAVRVVLGHFFFVYIHPYSDGNGRIGRFLMNVMLASGHYPWTIIPVERRNEYMEALEQASVNQNIVPFTKFIASCI
;
A
#
# COMPACT_ATOMS: atom_id res chain seq x y z
N MET A 1 3.25 -39.80 21.39
CA MET A 1 3.81 -38.60 20.73
C MET A 1 4.18 -37.55 21.76
N LYS A 2 5.38 -37.00 21.64
CA LYS A 2 5.87 -35.87 22.42
C LYS A 2 5.05 -34.60 22.11
N PRO A 3 5.01 -33.59 23.00
CA PRO A 3 4.29 -32.34 22.76
C PRO A 3 4.69 -31.64 21.43
N SER A 4 5.98 -31.69 21.07
CA SER A 4 6.50 -31.14 19.81
C SER A 4 5.96 -31.84 18.56
N GLU A 5 5.90 -33.18 18.57
CA GLU A 5 5.34 -33.98 17.47
C GLU A 5 3.84 -33.70 17.28
N LYS A 6 3.11 -33.54 18.39
CA LYS A 6 1.69 -33.16 18.36
C LYS A 6 1.49 -31.76 17.76
N LEU A 7 2.32 -30.79 18.12
CA LEU A 7 2.24 -29.44 17.55
C LEU A 7 2.58 -29.46 16.05
N ALA A 8 3.64 -30.16 15.65
CA ALA A 8 4.02 -30.32 14.25
C ALA A 8 2.87 -30.88 13.41
N GLN A 9 2.19 -31.93 13.90
CA GLN A 9 1.01 -32.48 13.23
C GLN A 9 -0.12 -31.44 13.08
N SER A 10 -0.38 -30.63 14.11
CA SER A 10 -1.38 -29.54 14.00
C SER A 10 -0.96 -28.46 13.00
N LEU A 11 0.33 -28.14 12.92
CA LEU A 11 0.87 -27.18 11.96
C LEU A 11 0.77 -27.69 10.51
N GLU A 12 0.97 -28.99 10.28
CA GLU A 12 0.72 -29.61 8.96
C GLU A 12 -0.75 -29.49 8.55
N VAL A 13 -1.68 -29.72 9.47
CA VAL A 13 -3.12 -29.53 9.22
C VAL A 13 -3.42 -28.08 8.85
N LEU A 14 -2.89 -27.12 9.61
CA LEU A 14 -3.06 -25.69 9.33
C LEU A 14 -2.45 -25.31 7.96
N GLN A 15 -1.24 -25.77 7.68
CA GLN A 15 -0.57 -25.51 6.41
C GLN A 15 -1.36 -26.07 5.22
N ASN A 16 -1.95 -27.26 5.36
CA ASN A 16 -2.78 -27.85 4.31
C ASN A 16 -4.06 -27.04 4.05
N LEU A 17 -4.70 -26.51 5.10
CA LEU A 17 -5.83 -25.58 4.94
C LEU A 17 -5.41 -24.30 4.20
N GLN A 18 -4.28 -23.71 4.57
CA GLN A 18 -3.74 -22.52 3.90
C GLN A 18 -3.39 -22.77 2.43
N LYS A 19 -2.80 -23.94 2.11
CA LYS A 19 -2.53 -24.36 0.72
C LYS A 19 -3.80 -24.52 -0.13
N GLN A 20 -4.93 -24.81 0.50
CA GLN A 20 -6.25 -24.86 -0.15
C GLN A 20 -6.91 -23.48 -0.25
N GLY A 21 -6.23 -22.40 0.15
CA GLY A 21 -6.78 -21.05 0.16
C GLY A 21 -7.69 -20.73 1.36
N LYS A 22 -7.81 -21.63 2.35
CA LYS A 22 -8.62 -21.40 3.55
C LYS A 22 -7.85 -20.60 4.59
N TYR A 23 -7.87 -19.28 4.44
CA TYR A 23 -7.27 -18.34 5.40
C TYR A 23 -8.23 -17.95 6.54
N ALA A 24 -9.53 -18.11 6.36
CA ALA A 24 -10.52 -18.04 7.42
C ALA A 24 -11.02 -19.45 7.70
N ILE A 25 -10.76 -19.93 8.90
CA ILE A 25 -10.92 -21.34 9.28
C ILE A 25 -12.13 -21.46 10.16
N GLN A 26 -13.12 -22.26 9.74
CA GLN A 26 -14.26 -22.55 10.59
C GLN A 26 -13.94 -23.68 11.56
N SER A 27 -14.66 -23.71 12.68
CA SER A 27 -14.58 -24.81 13.65
C SER A 27 -14.84 -26.19 13.05
N LYS A 28 -15.57 -26.27 11.94
CA LYS A 28 -15.87 -27.50 11.20
C LYS A 28 -14.72 -27.96 10.28
N ASP A 29 -13.81 -27.06 9.90
CA ASP A 29 -12.70 -27.36 8.99
C ASP A 29 -11.51 -28.04 9.68
N ILE A 30 -11.45 -27.95 11.01
CA ILE A 30 -10.34 -28.46 11.81
C ILE A 30 -10.86 -29.17 13.06
N SER A 31 -10.28 -30.32 13.39
CA SER A 31 -10.69 -31.06 14.59
C SER A 31 -10.43 -30.22 15.85
N ARG A 32 -11.29 -30.40 16.86
CA ARG A 32 -11.18 -29.71 18.15
C ARG A 32 -9.76 -29.80 18.73
N THR A 33 -9.17 -30.99 18.68
CA THR A 33 -7.82 -31.26 19.19
C THR A 33 -6.73 -30.46 18.48
N HIS A 34 -6.80 -30.32 17.17
CA HIS A 34 -5.81 -29.53 16.43
C HIS A 34 -6.02 -28.04 16.66
N ARG A 35 -7.28 -27.60 16.65
CA ARG A 35 -7.67 -26.20 16.87
C ARG A 35 -7.23 -25.68 18.23
N GLU A 36 -7.59 -26.37 19.31
CA GLU A 36 -7.22 -25.98 20.68
C GLU A 36 -5.69 -25.87 20.82
N ARG A 37 -4.95 -26.85 20.27
CA ARG A 37 -3.49 -26.82 20.27
C ARG A 37 -2.89 -25.63 19.53
N LEU A 38 -3.44 -25.27 18.37
CA LEU A 38 -2.96 -24.12 17.59
C LEU A 38 -3.28 -22.79 18.28
N VAL A 39 -4.45 -22.68 18.91
CA VAL A 39 -4.84 -21.49 19.68
C VAL A 39 -3.95 -21.34 20.91
N GLU A 40 -3.74 -22.41 21.68
CA GLU A 40 -2.87 -22.43 22.86
C GLU A 40 -1.42 -22.03 22.53
N ASN A 41 -0.96 -22.33 21.32
CA ASN A 41 0.41 -22.02 20.86
C ASN A 41 0.48 -20.77 19.97
N ALA A 42 -0.57 -19.93 19.94
CA ALA A 42 -0.61 -18.68 19.20
C ALA A 42 -0.29 -18.84 17.69
N PHE A 43 -0.86 -19.87 17.06
CA PHE A 43 -0.89 -20.05 15.60
C PHE A 43 -2.27 -19.81 15.00
N LEU A 44 -3.31 -19.77 15.83
CA LEU A 44 -4.68 -19.41 15.47
C LEU A 44 -5.27 -18.46 16.51
N GLU A 45 -6.07 -17.52 16.05
CA GLU A 45 -6.87 -16.62 16.89
C GLU A 45 -8.34 -16.69 16.50
N GLU A 46 -9.23 -16.78 17.50
CA GLU A 46 -10.67 -16.71 17.27
C GLU A 46 -11.09 -15.26 17.09
N VAL A 47 -11.59 -14.91 15.91
CA VAL A 47 -11.98 -13.53 15.57
C VAL A 47 -13.47 -13.29 15.81
N VAL A 48 -14.27 -14.34 15.60
CA VAL A 48 -15.71 -14.40 15.82
C VAL A 48 -16.02 -15.82 16.25
N LYS A 49 -17.05 -16.02 17.08
CA LYS A 49 -17.48 -17.35 17.53
C LYS A 49 -17.47 -18.38 16.39
N GLY A 50 -16.59 -19.36 16.51
CA GLY A 50 -16.46 -20.48 15.58
C GLY A 50 -15.59 -20.22 14.35
N TRP A 51 -15.00 -19.03 14.21
CA TRP A 51 -14.13 -18.61 13.11
C TRP A 51 -12.76 -18.16 13.59
N TYR A 52 -11.73 -18.63 12.91
CA TYR A 52 -10.34 -18.45 13.29
C TYR A 52 -9.51 -17.92 12.13
N VAL A 53 -8.50 -17.11 12.44
CA VAL A 53 -7.47 -16.68 11.47
C VAL A 53 -6.09 -17.14 11.91
N PRO A 54 -5.19 -17.50 10.98
CA PRO A 54 -3.80 -17.75 11.27
C PRO A 54 -3.10 -16.49 11.81
N ILE A 55 -2.34 -16.68 12.88
CA ILE A 55 -1.46 -15.64 13.46
C ILE A 55 -0.03 -16.19 13.54
N LYS A 56 0.97 -15.31 13.57
CA LYS A 56 2.35 -15.75 13.78
C LYS A 56 2.71 -15.69 15.27
N PRO A 57 3.44 -16.68 15.82
CA PRO A 57 3.79 -16.69 17.25
C PRO A 57 4.70 -15.54 17.70
N ASP A 58 5.43 -14.93 16.77
CA ASP A 58 6.32 -13.77 17.00
C ASP A 58 5.58 -12.43 17.00
N GLU A 59 4.29 -12.42 16.63
CA GLU A 59 3.42 -11.25 16.81
C GLU A 59 3.10 -11.05 18.29
N GLN A 60 3.11 -9.80 18.74
CA GLN A 60 2.74 -9.52 20.13
C GLN A 60 1.25 -9.79 20.32
N LYS A 61 0.88 -10.40 21.45
CA LYS A 61 -0.54 -10.68 21.74
C LYS A 61 -1.37 -9.39 21.70
N GLY A 62 -2.41 -9.36 20.88
CA GLY A 62 -3.26 -8.18 20.67
C GLY A 62 -2.76 -7.21 19.59
N GLU A 63 -1.72 -7.57 18.84
CA GLU A 63 -1.28 -6.86 17.64
C GLU A 63 -2.28 -7.05 16.48
N SER A 64 -2.45 -6.03 15.64
CA SER A 64 -3.46 -6.04 14.57
C SER A 64 -2.99 -6.61 13.23
N THR A 65 -1.73 -7.03 13.13
CA THR A 65 -1.09 -7.42 11.86
C THR A 65 -1.77 -8.61 11.21
N ALA A 66 -1.89 -9.74 11.90
CA ALA A 66 -2.55 -10.92 11.37
C ALA A 66 -4.03 -10.67 11.01
N TRP A 67 -4.74 -9.85 11.81
CA TRP A 67 -6.12 -9.49 11.50
C TRP A 67 -6.23 -8.69 10.21
N TYR A 68 -5.47 -7.60 10.06
CA TYR A 68 -5.52 -6.79 8.83
C TYR A 68 -5.08 -7.57 7.59
N ALA A 69 -4.08 -8.44 7.72
CA ALA A 69 -3.65 -9.32 6.65
C ALA A 69 -4.72 -10.33 6.22
N SER A 70 -5.56 -10.77 7.17
CA SER A 70 -6.61 -11.76 6.94
C SER A 70 -7.98 -11.14 6.63
N PHE A 71 -8.16 -9.83 6.85
CA PHE A 71 -9.46 -9.15 6.86
C PHE A 71 -10.32 -9.45 5.63
N TRP A 72 -9.77 -9.25 4.43
CA TRP A 72 -10.52 -9.43 3.18
C TRP A 72 -10.85 -10.89 2.91
N ASN A 73 -9.89 -11.80 3.09
CA ASN A 73 -10.13 -13.24 2.94
C ASN A 73 -11.15 -13.76 3.96
N PHE A 74 -11.10 -13.23 5.18
CA PHE A 74 -12.09 -13.51 6.22
C PHE A 74 -13.48 -13.02 5.81
N CYS A 75 -13.61 -11.77 5.38
CA CYS A 75 -14.89 -11.22 4.96
C CYS A 75 -15.48 -12.03 3.79
N ALA A 76 -14.71 -12.31 2.74
CA ALA A 76 -15.16 -13.13 1.61
C ALA A 76 -15.66 -14.50 2.07
N SER A 77 -14.86 -15.22 2.87
CA SER A 77 -15.21 -16.56 3.35
C SER A 77 -16.43 -16.56 4.25
N TYR A 78 -16.48 -15.59 5.18
CA TYR A 78 -17.59 -15.44 6.13
C TYR A 78 -18.90 -15.12 5.41
N LEU A 79 -18.87 -14.19 4.45
CA LEU A 79 -20.05 -13.76 3.71
C LEU A 79 -20.55 -14.85 2.75
N ASN A 80 -19.65 -15.58 2.09
CA ASN A 80 -20.01 -16.72 1.25
C ASN A 80 -20.64 -17.86 2.07
N GLU A 81 -20.12 -18.18 3.25
CA GLU A 81 -20.77 -19.17 4.13
C GLU A 81 -22.15 -18.69 4.61
N ARG A 82 -22.26 -17.39 4.94
CA ARG A 82 -23.47 -16.84 5.54
C ARG A 82 -24.60 -16.57 4.55
N PHE A 83 -24.28 -16.09 3.36
CA PHE A 83 -25.24 -15.60 2.37
C PHE A 83 -25.14 -16.34 1.03
N GLY A 84 -24.24 -17.30 0.87
CA GLY A 84 -23.98 -17.94 -0.42
C GLY A 84 -23.57 -16.90 -1.45
N ASP A 85 -24.28 -16.86 -2.56
CA ASP A 85 -24.05 -15.92 -3.65
C ASP A 85 -24.90 -14.63 -3.55
N GLU A 86 -25.77 -14.55 -2.54
CA GLU A 86 -26.75 -13.46 -2.36
C GLU A 86 -26.19 -12.30 -1.52
N TRP A 87 -24.98 -11.85 -1.83
CA TRP A 87 -24.39 -10.66 -1.21
C TRP A 87 -23.46 -9.90 -2.17
N CYS A 88 -23.30 -8.61 -1.93
CA CYS A 88 -22.28 -7.77 -2.56
C CYS A 88 -21.89 -6.60 -1.64
N LEU A 89 -20.76 -5.95 -1.90
CA LEU A 89 -20.40 -4.69 -1.25
C LEU A 89 -21.34 -3.55 -1.69
N SER A 90 -21.39 -2.46 -0.91
CA SER A 90 -22.07 -1.24 -1.36
C SER A 90 -21.42 -0.64 -2.61
N PRO A 91 -22.12 0.21 -3.38
CA PRO A 91 -21.56 0.93 -4.51
C PRO A 91 -20.28 1.69 -4.17
N GLU A 92 -20.27 2.43 -3.05
CA GLU A 92 -19.10 3.21 -2.61
C GLU A 92 -17.90 2.31 -2.31
N GLN A 93 -18.09 1.21 -1.59
CA GLN A 93 -16.99 0.29 -1.30
C GLN A 93 -16.51 -0.45 -2.54
N SER A 94 -17.41 -0.71 -3.49
CA SER A 94 -17.04 -1.28 -4.78
C SER A 94 -16.14 -0.31 -5.56
N LEU A 95 -16.43 0.99 -5.56
CA LEU A 95 -15.59 2.02 -6.21
C LEU A 95 -14.21 2.16 -5.54
N LEU A 96 -14.13 2.03 -4.21
CA LEU A 96 -12.83 1.97 -3.51
C LEU A 96 -11.99 0.79 -4.01
N LEU A 97 -12.57 -0.41 -4.14
CA LEU A 97 -11.83 -1.57 -4.62
C LEU A 97 -11.49 -1.48 -6.12
N HIS A 98 -12.36 -0.88 -6.95
CA HIS A 98 -12.08 -0.65 -8.37
C HIS A 98 -10.89 0.29 -8.60
N SER A 99 -10.69 1.25 -7.71
CA SER A 99 -9.52 2.14 -7.70
C SER A 99 -8.29 1.55 -6.99
N GLU A 100 -8.32 0.27 -6.61
CA GLU A 100 -7.26 -0.45 -5.86
C GLU A 100 -6.98 0.14 -4.46
N ASN A 101 -7.97 0.80 -3.84
CA ASN A 101 -7.92 1.15 -2.42
C ASN A 101 -8.44 -0.02 -1.56
N TRP A 102 -7.50 -0.87 -1.12
CA TRP A 102 -7.76 -2.04 -0.28
C TRP A 102 -7.55 -1.80 1.21
N ALA A 103 -7.44 -0.54 1.64
CA ALA A 103 -7.24 -0.23 3.06
C ALA A 103 -8.39 -0.82 3.91
N VAL A 104 -8.04 -1.45 5.03
CA VAL A 104 -9.03 -2.10 5.91
C VAL A 104 -9.99 -1.04 6.48
N PRO A 105 -11.30 -1.08 6.14
CA PRO A 105 -12.23 -0.07 6.59
C PRO A 105 -12.60 -0.28 8.06
N LYS A 106 -13.00 0.81 8.74
CA LYS A 106 -13.61 0.71 10.08
C LYS A 106 -14.92 -0.09 10.04
N GLN A 107 -15.67 0.00 8.95
CA GLN A 107 -16.89 -0.76 8.75
C GLN A 107 -17.03 -1.14 7.28
N LEU A 108 -17.24 -2.43 7.00
CA LEU A 108 -17.49 -2.97 5.67
C LEU A 108 -19.01 -3.10 5.47
N MET A 109 -19.54 -2.45 4.44
CA MET A 109 -20.96 -2.31 4.14
C MET A 109 -21.37 -3.36 3.11
N ILE A 110 -22.20 -4.30 3.54
CA ILE A 110 -22.66 -5.43 2.73
C ILE A 110 -24.14 -5.25 2.41
N ARG A 111 -24.54 -5.54 1.17
CA ARG A 111 -25.94 -5.65 0.75
C ARG A 111 -26.27 -7.12 0.55
N SER A 112 -27.38 -7.56 1.13
CA SER A 112 -27.92 -8.91 0.94
C SER A 112 -29.44 -8.90 1.19
N PRO A 113 -30.26 -9.68 0.45
CA PRO A 113 -31.68 -9.86 0.76
C PRO A 113 -31.92 -10.43 2.16
N ASN A 114 -30.92 -11.15 2.68
CA ASN A 114 -30.92 -11.80 3.99
C ASN A 114 -30.09 -11.01 5.03
N GLY A 115 -29.74 -9.74 4.72
CA GLY A 115 -29.01 -8.86 5.63
C GLY A 115 -29.77 -8.61 6.94
N THR A 116 -29.03 -8.40 8.03
CA THR A 116 -29.64 -8.28 9.38
C THR A 116 -29.89 -6.86 9.86
N ASN A 117 -29.50 -5.84 9.08
CA ASN A 117 -29.51 -4.42 9.45
C ASN A 117 -28.82 -4.15 10.80
N ARG A 118 -27.77 -4.92 11.11
CA ARG A 118 -27.03 -4.88 12.36
C ARG A 118 -25.54 -4.90 12.10
N ASN A 119 -24.82 -4.28 13.03
CA ASN A 119 -23.37 -4.33 13.05
C ASN A 119 -22.90 -5.64 13.67
N MET A 120 -21.86 -6.22 13.08
CA MET A 120 -21.11 -7.32 13.62
C MET A 120 -19.70 -6.82 13.88
N GLU A 121 -19.37 -6.63 15.15
CA GLU A 121 -18.04 -6.21 15.58
C GLU A 121 -17.01 -7.28 15.23
N LEU A 122 -15.85 -6.81 14.77
CA LEU A 122 -14.68 -7.61 14.44
C LEU A 122 -13.46 -7.04 15.20
N PRO A 123 -12.34 -7.77 15.25
CA PRO A 123 -11.13 -7.30 15.93
C PRO A 123 -10.65 -5.91 15.48
N HIS A 124 -9.93 -5.23 16.38
CA HIS A 124 -9.24 -3.95 16.12
C HIS A 124 -10.13 -2.82 15.57
N ASN A 125 -11.33 -2.66 16.14
CA ASN A 125 -12.29 -1.61 15.77
C ASN A 125 -12.67 -1.65 14.28
N THR A 126 -12.86 -2.85 13.76
CA THR A 126 -13.43 -3.10 12.44
C THR A 126 -14.80 -3.75 12.61
N ALA A 127 -15.66 -3.68 11.60
CA ALA A 127 -16.99 -4.28 11.68
C ALA A 127 -17.56 -4.63 10.30
N LEU A 128 -18.54 -5.54 10.28
CA LEU A 128 -19.38 -5.83 9.12
C LEU A 128 -20.79 -5.32 9.38
N PHE A 129 -21.32 -4.51 8.48
CA PHE A 129 -22.70 -4.08 8.52
C PHE A 129 -23.46 -4.65 7.32
N SER A 130 -24.36 -5.59 7.58
CA SER A 130 -25.17 -6.22 6.54
C SER A 130 -26.53 -5.56 6.44
N VAL A 131 -26.75 -4.80 5.38
CA VAL A 131 -28.01 -4.15 5.05
C VAL A 131 -28.91 -5.14 4.31
N GLN A 132 -30.17 -5.21 4.74
CA GLN A 132 -31.20 -5.91 3.99
C GLN A 132 -31.56 -5.10 2.74
N TYR A 133 -31.14 -5.58 1.57
CA TYR A 133 -31.33 -4.88 0.31
C TYR A 133 -31.42 -5.84 -0.86
N LYS A 134 -32.12 -5.45 -1.93
CA LYS A 134 -32.21 -6.26 -3.16
C LYS A 134 -30.83 -6.43 -3.79
N MET A 135 -30.55 -7.61 -4.33
CA MET A 135 -29.35 -7.81 -5.13
C MET A 135 -29.42 -6.99 -6.43
N PRO A 136 -28.30 -6.44 -6.91
CA PRO A 136 -28.23 -5.90 -8.27
C PRO A 136 -28.35 -7.03 -9.31
N ALA A 137 -28.52 -6.68 -10.57
CA ALA A 137 -28.61 -7.69 -11.63
C ALA A 137 -27.29 -8.49 -11.69
N PRO A 138 -27.31 -9.78 -12.10
CA PRO A 138 -26.09 -10.60 -12.15
C PRO A 138 -24.97 -9.99 -13.00
N GLN A 139 -25.31 -9.27 -14.06
CA GLN A 139 -24.37 -8.57 -14.94
C GLN A 139 -23.71 -7.33 -14.29
N ASP A 140 -24.31 -6.81 -13.22
CA ASP A 140 -23.84 -5.64 -12.47
C ASP A 140 -22.92 -6.05 -11.31
N ILE A 141 -22.63 -7.36 -11.17
CA ILE A 141 -21.79 -7.91 -10.12
C ILE A 141 -20.49 -8.42 -10.73
N GLU A 142 -19.37 -7.98 -10.17
CA GLU A 142 -18.04 -8.50 -10.47
C GLU A 142 -17.44 -9.19 -9.23
N ILE A 143 -16.51 -10.11 -9.47
CA ILE A 143 -15.71 -10.73 -8.39
C ILE A 143 -14.30 -10.15 -8.45
N LYS A 144 -13.89 -9.46 -7.38
CA LYS A 144 -12.54 -8.90 -7.24
C LYS A 144 -11.88 -9.47 -5.99
N GLN A 145 -10.84 -10.29 -6.16
CA GLN A 145 -10.15 -11.00 -5.06
C GLN A 145 -11.14 -11.66 -4.07
N ASP A 146 -12.05 -12.49 -4.61
CA ASP A 146 -13.12 -13.21 -3.90
C ASP A 146 -14.22 -12.33 -3.28
N MET A 147 -14.13 -11.01 -3.42
CA MET A 147 -15.20 -10.07 -3.02
C MET A 147 -16.20 -9.87 -4.15
N ARG A 148 -17.50 -10.02 -3.85
CA ARG A 148 -18.59 -9.62 -4.75
C ARG A 148 -18.78 -8.11 -4.66
N VAL A 149 -18.54 -7.40 -5.76
CA VAL A 149 -18.61 -5.95 -5.86
C VAL A 149 -19.57 -5.53 -6.97
N TYR A 150 -20.11 -4.32 -6.91
CA TYR A 150 -20.78 -3.73 -8.07
C TYR A 150 -19.75 -3.53 -9.19
N ALA A 151 -20.14 -3.79 -10.44
CA ALA A 151 -19.41 -3.32 -11.62
C ALA A 151 -19.28 -1.79 -11.59
N ILE A 152 -18.25 -1.25 -12.25
CA ILE A 152 -17.87 0.17 -12.14
C ILE A 152 -19.04 1.11 -12.46
N VAL A 153 -19.73 0.88 -13.59
CA VAL A 153 -20.81 1.74 -14.07
C VAL A 153 -21.99 1.76 -13.09
N PRO A 154 -22.64 0.64 -12.74
CA PRO A 154 -23.74 0.66 -11.78
C PRO A 154 -23.28 1.16 -10.40
N ALA A 155 -22.02 0.95 -10.02
CA ALA A 155 -21.48 1.54 -8.79
C ALA A 155 -21.48 3.10 -8.84
N LEU A 156 -21.05 3.71 -9.95
CA LEU A 156 -21.09 5.16 -10.14
C LEU A 156 -22.53 5.73 -10.20
N ILE A 157 -23.46 4.96 -10.79
CA ILE A 157 -24.88 5.35 -10.85
C ILE A 157 -25.47 5.36 -9.44
N TYR A 158 -25.31 4.27 -8.69
CA TYR A 158 -26.00 4.05 -7.41
C TYR A 158 -25.23 4.53 -6.16
N CYS A 159 -24.01 5.05 -6.29
CA CYS A 159 -23.31 5.64 -5.16
C CYS A 159 -23.93 6.97 -4.73
N SER A 160 -23.80 7.28 -3.44
CA SER A 160 -24.19 8.59 -2.89
C SER A 160 -23.34 9.72 -3.49
N PRO A 161 -23.91 10.93 -3.73
CA PRO A 161 -23.12 12.11 -4.06
C PRO A 161 -22.00 12.41 -3.07
N LYS A 162 -22.16 12.01 -1.79
CA LYS A 162 -21.12 12.18 -0.76
C LYS A 162 -19.84 11.41 -1.07
N PHE A 163 -19.89 10.38 -1.92
CA PHE A 163 -18.70 9.62 -2.31
C PHE A 163 -17.66 10.53 -2.99
N PHE A 164 -18.09 11.42 -3.87
CA PHE A 164 -17.20 12.32 -4.62
C PHE A 164 -16.50 13.34 -3.72
N SER A 165 -17.16 13.79 -2.66
CA SER A 165 -16.57 14.71 -1.68
C SER A 165 -15.74 14.01 -0.61
N GLN A 166 -16.11 12.78 -0.22
CA GLN A 166 -15.41 12.01 0.81
C GLN A 166 -14.20 11.24 0.27
N TYR A 167 -14.28 10.76 -0.98
CA TYR A 167 -13.24 9.98 -1.66
C TYR A 167 -12.96 10.57 -3.05
N PRO A 168 -12.55 11.85 -3.13
CA PRO A 168 -12.35 12.53 -4.42
C PRO A 168 -11.29 11.84 -5.28
N THR A 169 -10.22 11.35 -4.67
CA THR A 169 -9.15 10.62 -5.36
C THR A 169 -9.68 9.38 -6.08
N GLU A 170 -10.40 8.52 -5.36
CA GLU A 170 -10.96 7.29 -5.92
C GLU A 170 -12.03 7.59 -6.99
N ALA A 171 -12.91 8.56 -6.74
CA ALA A 171 -13.93 8.97 -7.70
C ALA A 171 -13.32 9.49 -9.02
N ARG A 172 -12.35 10.41 -8.95
CA ARG A 172 -11.65 10.93 -10.15
C ARG A 172 -10.92 9.82 -10.90
N SER A 173 -10.28 8.89 -10.16
CA SER A 173 -9.52 7.78 -10.74
C SER A 173 -10.39 6.76 -11.47
N VAL A 174 -11.61 6.52 -10.99
CA VAL A 174 -12.55 5.63 -11.68
C VAL A 174 -13.15 6.35 -12.90
N LEU A 175 -13.52 7.62 -12.76
CA LEU A 175 -14.06 8.41 -13.86
C LEU A 175 -13.06 8.62 -15.01
N SER A 176 -11.76 8.71 -14.72
CA SER A 176 -10.72 8.89 -15.74
C SER A 176 -10.64 7.74 -16.76
N MET A 177 -11.15 6.56 -16.40
CA MET A 177 -11.20 5.38 -17.28
C MET A 177 -12.19 5.54 -18.44
N PHE A 178 -13.15 6.46 -18.34
CA PHE A 178 -14.20 6.64 -19.34
C PHE A 178 -13.73 7.56 -20.48
N ASN A 179 -13.70 7.03 -21.70
CA ASN A 179 -13.42 7.78 -22.93
C ASN A 179 -14.63 7.93 -23.86
N SER A 180 -15.71 7.21 -23.57
CA SER A 180 -17.01 7.30 -24.25
C SER A 180 -18.12 7.28 -23.20
N ALA A 181 -19.24 7.92 -23.52
CA ALA A 181 -20.43 7.91 -22.68
C ALA A 181 -21.26 6.62 -22.77
N SER A 182 -20.99 5.75 -23.75
CA SER A 182 -21.89 4.64 -24.13
C SER A 182 -22.33 3.76 -22.95
N ASP A 183 -21.38 3.26 -22.16
CA ASP A 183 -21.71 2.38 -21.03
C ASP A 183 -22.50 3.10 -19.94
N LEU A 184 -22.19 4.38 -19.68
CA LEU A 184 -22.93 5.21 -18.73
C LEU A 184 -24.34 5.49 -19.24
N LEU A 185 -24.49 5.78 -20.53
CA LEU A 185 -25.76 6.14 -21.16
C LEU A 185 -26.79 5.01 -21.13
N HIS A 186 -26.36 3.75 -21.28
CA HIS A 186 -27.27 2.61 -21.14
C HIS A 186 -28.04 2.66 -19.81
N TYR A 187 -27.34 2.87 -18.68
CA TYR A 187 -27.99 2.95 -17.37
C TYR A 187 -28.73 4.26 -17.14
N LEU A 188 -28.19 5.38 -17.64
CA LEU A 188 -28.81 6.69 -17.45
C LEU A 188 -30.14 6.82 -18.19
N LEU A 189 -30.23 6.26 -19.40
CA LEU A 189 -31.43 6.29 -20.23
C LEU A 189 -32.49 5.29 -19.76
N ASP A 190 -32.10 4.04 -19.45
CA ASP A 190 -33.05 2.96 -19.11
C ASP A 190 -33.92 3.31 -17.89
N GLU A 191 -33.36 4.03 -16.91
CA GLU A 191 -34.07 4.45 -15.69
C GLU A 191 -34.43 5.95 -15.67
N GLY A 192 -34.09 6.72 -16.71
CA GLY A 192 -34.39 8.16 -16.79
C GLY A 192 -33.69 9.00 -15.71
N HIS A 193 -32.46 8.66 -15.37
CA HIS A 193 -31.70 9.21 -14.24
C HIS A 193 -31.13 10.63 -14.50
N SER A 194 -31.99 11.61 -14.79
CA SER A 194 -31.57 12.97 -15.17
C SER A 194 -30.69 13.68 -14.14
N TRP A 195 -30.98 13.54 -12.84
CA TRP A 195 -30.17 14.11 -11.76
C TRP A 195 -28.80 13.45 -11.64
N ILE A 196 -28.71 12.13 -11.83
CA ILE A 196 -27.43 11.40 -11.77
C ILE A 196 -26.60 11.72 -13.01
N ALA A 197 -27.22 11.81 -14.18
CA ALA A 197 -26.56 12.26 -15.41
C ALA A 197 -25.93 13.65 -15.21
N GLY A 198 -26.69 14.60 -14.65
CA GLY A 198 -26.18 15.93 -14.31
C GLY A 198 -24.97 15.91 -13.37
N ARG A 199 -25.02 15.05 -12.34
CA ARG A 199 -23.89 14.82 -11.41
C ARG A 199 -22.66 14.24 -12.11
N ILE A 200 -22.85 13.22 -12.95
CA ILE A 200 -21.76 12.55 -13.68
C ILE A 200 -21.14 13.50 -14.72
N CYS A 201 -21.96 14.28 -15.45
CA CYS A 201 -21.48 15.33 -16.33
C CYS A 201 -20.61 16.33 -15.56
N GLY A 202 -21.10 16.88 -14.43
CA GLY A 202 -20.31 17.80 -13.60
C GLY A 202 -18.99 17.19 -13.11
N ALA A 203 -19.01 15.93 -12.68
CA ALA A 203 -17.81 15.22 -12.25
C ALA A 203 -16.81 14.96 -13.39
N LEU A 204 -17.29 14.65 -14.60
CA LEU A 204 -16.45 14.48 -15.79
C LEU A 204 -15.83 15.80 -16.24
N GLN A 205 -16.59 16.91 -16.14
CA GLN A 205 -16.06 18.25 -16.40
C GLN A 205 -14.92 18.60 -15.43
N ASN A 206 -15.07 18.27 -14.13
CA ASN A 206 -14.04 18.53 -13.11
C ASN A 206 -12.67 17.91 -13.46
N ILE A 207 -12.68 16.76 -14.16
CA ILE A 207 -11.47 16.01 -14.53
C ILE A 207 -11.03 16.22 -15.99
N GLY A 208 -11.63 17.17 -16.71
CA GLY A 208 -11.28 17.48 -18.10
C GLY A 208 -11.87 16.53 -19.16
N LYS A 209 -12.75 15.59 -18.78
CA LYS A 209 -13.46 14.68 -19.70
C LYS A 209 -14.72 15.34 -20.29
N SER A 210 -14.61 16.60 -20.71
CA SER A 210 -15.73 17.42 -21.20
C SER A 210 -16.44 16.81 -22.40
N HIS A 211 -15.72 16.08 -23.26
CA HIS A 211 -16.32 15.43 -24.44
C HIS A 211 -17.30 14.32 -24.04
N VAL A 212 -16.98 13.53 -23.01
CA VAL A 212 -17.87 12.49 -22.48
C VAL A 212 -19.08 13.13 -21.81
N ALA A 213 -18.86 14.18 -21.01
CA ALA A 213 -19.95 14.91 -20.35
C ALA A 213 -20.95 15.48 -21.38
N GLU A 214 -20.45 16.04 -22.47
CA GLU A 214 -21.27 16.60 -23.55
C GLU A 214 -22.03 15.53 -24.34
N GLU A 215 -21.41 14.37 -24.58
CA GLU A 215 -22.07 13.22 -25.21
C GLU A 215 -23.24 12.71 -24.34
N ILE A 216 -23.04 12.59 -23.03
CA ILE A 216 -24.10 12.22 -22.08
C ILE A 216 -25.26 13.22 -22.17
N LYS A 217 -24.94 14.51 -22.04
CA LYS A 217 -25.93 15.58 -22.03
C LYS A 217 -26.77 15.60 -23.30
N LYS A 218 -26.14 15.64 -24.48
CA LYS A 218 -26.82 15.66 -25.78
C LYS A 218 -27.73 14.46 -25.96
N THR A 219 -27.27 13.28 -25.56
CA THR A 219 -28.04 12.04 -25.73
C THR A 219 -29.26 12.02 -24.80
N MET A 220 -29.08 12.39 -23.53
CA MET A 220 -30.18 12.50 -22.56
C MET A 220 -31.23 13.54 -22.99
N GLU A 221 -30.78 14.71 -23.47
CA GLU A 221 -31.67 15.76 -24.00
C GLU A 221 -32.42 15.31 -25.26
N SER A 222 -31.76 14.56 -26.15
CA SER A 222 -32.40 13.98 -27.34
C SER A 222 -33.46 12.93 -26.99
N ALA A 223 -33.32 12.27 -25.84
CA ALA A 223 -34.33 11.36 -25.29
C ALA A 223 -35.45 12.09 -24.51
N GLY A 224 -35.42 13.42 -24.45
CA GLY A 224 -36.45 14.26 -23.82
C GLY A 224 -36.23 14.55 -22.33
N TYR A 225 -35.07 14.20 -21.77
CA TYR A 225 -34.73 14.53 -20.39
C TYR A 225 -34.08 15.91 -20.28
N GLN A 226 -34.32 16.61 -19.18
CA GLN A 226 -33.61 17.85 -18.86
C GLN A 226 -32.42 17.56 -17.95
N ILE A 227 -31.22 17.97 -18.35
CA ILE A 227 -29.99 17.76 -17.57
C ILE A 227 -29.55 19.08 -16.94
N ARG A 228 -29.40 19.07 -15.62
CA ARG A 228 -28.77 20.15 -14.87
C ARG A 228 -27.45 19.64 -14.32
N GLU A 229 -26.35 20.15 -14.85
CA GLU A 229 -25.01 19.80 -14.39
C GLU A 229 -24.78 20.31 -12.95
N GLU A 230 -24.23 19.45 -12.11
CA GLU A 230 -23.82 19.76 -10.75
C GLU A 230 -22.52 19.01 -10.45
N ASP A 231 -21.44 19.75 -10.19
CA ASP A 231 -20.17 19.15 -9.81
C ASP A 231 -20.26 18.62 -8.35
N PRO A 232 -20.13 17.30 -8.12
CA PRO A 232 -20.22 16.74 -6.77
C PRO A 232 -18.90 16.84 -5.97
N PHE A 233 -17.81 17.30 -6.59
CA PHE A 233 -16.53 17.51 -5.90
C PHE A 233 -16.52 18.83 -5.13
N LEU A 234 -15.78 18.86 -4.01
CA LEU A 234 -15.55 20.10 -3.24
C LEU A 234 -14.39 20.94 -3.80
N THR A 235 -13.55 20.33 -4.63
CA THR A 235 -12.34 20.94 -5.17
C THR A 235 -12.19 20.61 -6.65
N ASN A 236 -11.44 21.44 -7.38
CA ASN A 236 -10.99 21.11 -8.73
C ASN A 236 -9.70 20.31 -8.64
N THR A 237 -9.46 19.42 -9.61
CA THR A 237 -8.15 18.78 -9.78
C THR A 237 -7.28 19.57 -10.74
N PRO A 238 -5.96 19.69 -10.50
CA PRO A 238 -5.04 20.28 -11.47
C PRO A 238 -4.69 19.31 -12.62
N ILE A 239 -5.12 18.05 -12.54
CA ILE A 239 -4.81 17.02 -13.54
C ILE A 239 -5.88 17.04 -14.63
N ASP A 240 -5.43 17.12 -15.87
CA ASP A 240 -6.29 16.94 -17.03
C ASP A 240 -6.25 15.48 -17.49
N PHE A 241 -7.37 14.78 -17.34
CA PHE A 241 -7.53 13.40 -17.78
C PHE A 241 -8.06 13.30 -19.21
N SER A 242 -8.08 14.38 -20.00
CA SER A 242 -8.52 14.37 -21.40
C SER A 242 -7.70 13.43 -22.29
N ALA A 243 -6.45 13.14 -21.91
CA ALA A 243 -5.54 12.25 -22.61
C ALA A 243 -5.98 10.77 -22.62
N THR A 244 -5.20 9.95 -23.32
CA THR A 244 -5.40 8.51 -23.55
C THR A 244 -5.76 7.73 -22.28
N TYR A 245 -6.55 6.66 -22.45
CA TYR A 245 -6.97 5.74 -21.38
C TYR A 245 -5.85 5.42 -20.38
N LYS A 246 -6.15 5.58 -19.09
CA LYS A 246 -5.28 5.22 -17.98
C LYS A 246 -6.07 4.38 -16.97
N PRO A 247 -5.59 3.20 -16.55
CA PRO A 247 -6.26 2.41 -15.52
C PRO A 247 -6.40 3.18 -14.20
N ALA A 248 -7.49 2.97 -13.46
CA ALA A 248 -7.78 3.71 -12.23
C ALA A 248 -6.63 3.70 -11.22
N TYR A 249 -5.90 2.60 -11.06
CA TYR A 249 -4.79 2.54 -10.10
C TYR A 249 -3.62 3.47 -10.44
N ARG A 250 -3.34 3.70 -11.73
CA ARG A 250 -2.31 4.66 -12.15
C ARG A 250 -2.82 6.09 -11.98
N SER A 251 -4.05 6.37 -12.39
CA SER A 251 -4.69 7.68 -12.16
C SER A 251 -4.76 8.01 -10.66
N ARG A 252 -5.03 7.02 -9.80
CA ARG A 252 -5.06 7.21 -8.34
C ARG A 252 -3.71 7.64 -7.79
N LEU A 253 -2.64 7.01 -8.24
CA LEU A 253 -1.28 7.37 -7.84
C LEU A 253 -0.95 8.83 -8.21
N GLU A 254 -1.34 9.22 -9.43
CA GLU A 254 -1.16 10.57 -9.96
C GLU A 254 -1.99 11.62 -9.19
N VAL A 255 -3.27 11.37 -8.94
CA VAL A 255 -4.12 12.26 -8.12
C VAL A 255 -3.54 12.42 -6.73
N MET A 256 -3.18 11.31 -6.06
CA MET A 256 -2.56 11.38 -4.73
C MET A 256 -1.27 12.20 -4.75
N TRP A 257 -0.41 12.02 -5.78
CA TRP A 257 0.84 12.75 -5.89
C TRP A 257 0.59 14.26 -5.96
N HIS A 258 -0.30 14.69 -6.86
CA HIS A 258 -0.62 16.09 -7.07
C HIS A 258 -1.29 16.74 -5.85
N ASP A 259 -2.23 16.05 -5.20
CA ASP A 259 -2.92 16.58 -4.02
C ASP A 259 -1.96 16.72 -2.83
N MET A 260 -1.05 15.75 -2.64
CA MET A 260 -0.06 15.79 -1.57
C MET A 260 1.09 16.78 -1.85
N ARG A 261 1.40 17.05 -3.12
CA ARG A 261 2.53 17.89 -3.55
C ARG A 261 2.53 19.28 -2.89
N GLU A 262 1.43 20.02 -2.99
CA GLU A 262 1.38 21.38 -2.45
C GLU A 262 1.47 21.37 -0.92
N THR A 263 0.82 20.39 -0.28
CA THR A 263 0.92 20.20 1.18
C THR A 263 2.36 19.98 1.63
N VAL A 264 3.15 19.22 0.87
CA VAL A 264 4.58 19.03 1.17
C VAL A 264 5.35 20.34 1.03
N ARG A 265 5.12 21.11 -0.04
CA ARG A 265 5.80 22.40 -0.28
C ARG A 265 5.57 23.41 0.83
N GLU A 266 4.38 23.40 1.44
CA GLU A 266 4.02 24.30 2.54
C GLU A 266 4.68 23.93 3.88
N HIS A 267 4.92 22.65 4.12
CA HIS A 267 5.29 22.14 5.45
C HIS A 267 6.75 21.67 5.57
N PHE A 268 7.47 21.53 4.47
CA PHE A 268 8.85 21.07 4.46
C PHE A 268 9.85 22.24 4.36
N PRO A 269 10.99 22.20 5.06
CA PRO A 269 11.98 23.26 4.99
C PRO A 269 12.49 23.45 3.56
N LYS A 270 12.77 24.70 3.19
CA LYS A 270 13.41 25.02 1.91
C LYS A 270 14.86 24.53 1.90
N PRO A 271 15.40 24.15 0.72
CA PRO A 271 16.79 23.76 0.62
C PRO A 271 17.70 24.94 0.96
N ARG A 272 18.87 24.66 1.56
CA ARG A 272 19.84 25.71 1.87
C ARG A 272 20.53 26.16 0.58
N PRO A 273 20.58 27.47 0.28
CA PRO A 273 21.20 27.99 -0.93
C PRO A 273 22.72 28.02 -0.77
N THR A 274 23.38 26.87 -0.89
CA THR A 274 24.84 26.76 -0.86
C THR A 274 25.32 25.84 -1.97
N THR A 275 26.43 26.22 -2.60
CA THR A 275 27.21 25.30 -3.44
C THR A 275 27.64 24.12 -2.58
N ILE A 276 27.32 22.90 -3.01
CA ILE A 276 27.66 21.70 -2.26
C ILE A 276 29.12 21.32 -2.52
N ASP A 277 29.91 21.20 -1.45
CA ASP A 277 31.19 20.49 -1.52
C ASP A 277 30.89 19.00 -1.58
N ILE A 278 30.93 18.42 -2.78
CA ILE A 278 30.63 17.00 -3.02
C ILE A 278 31.53 16.11 -2.17
N LYS A 279 32.81 16.46 -2.03
CA LYS A 279 33.76 15.65 -1.27
C LYS A 279 33.40 15.69 0.22
N GLY A 280 33.21 16.88 0.78
CA GLY A 280 32.80 17.05 2.18
C GLY A 280 31.43 16.40 2.48
N TYR A 281 30.49 16.45 1.54
CA TYR A 281 29.20 15.77 1.69
C TYR A 281 29.36 14.25 1.77
N LEU A 282 30.17 13.64 0.89
CA LEU A 282 30.41 12.20 0.91
C LEU A 282 31.17 11.74 2.15
N GLU A 283 32.10 12.56 2.67
CA GLU A 283 32.77 12.32 3.95
C GLU A 283 31.76 12.32 5.11
N GLN A 284 30.84 13.29 5.15
CA GLN A 284 29.77 13.33 6.15
C GLN A 284 28.82 12.12 6.05
N VAL A 285 28.51 11.66 4.84
CA VAL A 285 27.72 10.44 4.61
C VAL A 285 28.44 9.21 5.17
N ASP A 286 29.75 9.10 4.97
CA ASP A 286 30.57 8.00 5.53
C ASP A 286 30.66 8.03 7.05
N GLU A 287 30.80 9.22 7.65
CA GLU A 287 30.82 9.40 9.10
C GLU A 287 29.49 8.97 9.75
N ASN A 288 28.37 9.20 9.07
CA ASN A 288 27.04 8.85 9.55
C ASN A 288 26.65 7.38 9.35
N TYR A 289 27.42 6.61 8.57
CA TYR A 289 27.06 5.25 8.16
C TYR A 289 26.69 4.33 9.34
N VAL A 290 27.47 4.32 10.42
CA VAL A 290 27.24 3.40 11.54
C VAL A 290 25.89 3.68 12.20
N SER A 291 25.57 4.95 12.40
CA SER A 291 24.30 5.39 12.97
C SER A 291 23.14 5.11 12.02
N ASP A 292 23.32 5.41 10.73
CA ASP A 292 22.32 5.14 9.68
C ASP A 292 21.96 3.65 9.62
N ALA A 293 22.96 2.78 9.53
CA ALA A 293 22.78 1.34 9.49
C ALA A 293 22.12 0.82 10.78
N TYR A 294 22.54 1.30 11.96
CA TYR A 294 21.97 0.88 13.24
C TYR A 294 20.48 1.17 13.31
N HIS A 295 20.09 2.43 13.07
CA HIS A 295 18.69 2.83 13.17
C HIS A 295 17.84 2.19 12.06
N SER A 296 18.35 2.18 10.83
CA SER A 296 17.64 1.62 9.68
C SER A 296 17.39 0.12 9.85
N LEU A 297 18.36 -0.68 10.30
CA LEU A 297 18.17 -2.11 10.53
C LEU A 297 17.26 -2.38 11.75
N SER A 298 17.41 -1.60 12.83
CA SER A 298 16.62 -1.78 14.05
C SER A 298 15.14 -1.44 13.84
N ILE A 299 14.81 -0.47 12.98
CA ILE A 299 13.41 -0.15 12.59
C ILE A 299 12.71 -1.37 11.97
N GLU A 300 13.44 -2.17 11.20
CA GLU A 300 12.94 -3.41 10.59
C GLU A 300 12.92 -4.61 11.57
N GLY A 301 13.39 -4.41 12.81
CA GLY A 301 13.40 -5.43 13.86
C GLY A 301 14.66 -6.31 13.89
N TYR A 302 15.71 -5.97 13.13
CA TYR A 302 17.00 -6.67 13.27
C TYR A 302 17.67 -6.30 14.60
N GLN A 303 18.17 -7.31 15.31
CA GLN A 303 18.97 -7.11 16.50
C GLN A 303 20.43 -6.87 16.09
N VAL A 304 20.84 -5.60 15.99
CA VAL A 304 22.20 -5.17 15.61
C VAL A 304 22.78 -4.22 16.65
N SER A 305 24.11 -4.21 16.78
CA SER A 305 24.84 -3.24 17.59
C SER A 305 25.77 -2.39 16.72
N PRO A 306 26.16 -1.18 17.16
CA PRO A 306 27.17 -0.37 16.48
C PRO A 306 28.48 -1.14 16.24
N ASP A 307 28.92 -1.94 17.21
CA ASP A 307 30.14 -2.76 17.09
C ASP A 307 30.04 -3.81 15.97
N LEU A 308 28.88 -4.46 15.83
CA LEU A 308 28.65 -5.42 14.74
C LEU A 308 28.71 -4.72 13.39
N ILE A 309 28.08 -3.55 13.28
CA ILE A 309 28.06 -2.74 12.06
C ILE A 309 29.48 -2.31 11.68
N GLU A 310 30.29 -1.91 12.66
CA GLU A 310 31.68 -1.50 12.45
C GLU A 310 32.58 -2.68 12.05
N LYS A 311 32.39 -3.86 12.66
CA LYS A 311 33.07 -5.11 12.24
C LYS A 311 32.74 -5.49 10.79
N VAL A 312 31.48 -5.33 10.39
CA VAL A 312 31.04 -5.57 9.01
C VAL A 312 31.65 -4.55 8.05
N ARG A 313 31.67 -3.26 8.44
CA ARG A 313 32.24 -2.15 7.66
C ARG A 313 33.73 -2.33 7.41
N SER A 314 34.47 -2.73 8.45
CA SER A 314 35.93 -2.94 8.42
C SER A 314 36.37 -4.26 7.79
N GLY A 315 35.43 -5.15 7.46
CA GLY A 315 35.73 -6.48 6.90
C GLY A 315 36.25 -7.50 7.93
N GLN A 316 36.14 -7.18 9.23
CA GLN A 316 36.62 -8.04 10.33
C GLN A 316 35.57 -9.06 10.79
N TRP A 317 34.36 -9.02 10.24
CA TRP A 317 33.32 -10.00 10.56
C TRP A 317 33.65 -11.38 9.97
N ASN A 318 33.65 -12.41 10.81
CA ASN A 318 33.87 -13.81 10.43
C ASN A 318 32.74 -14.70 10.99
N PRO A 319 31.89 -15.32 10.14
CA PRO A 319 30.77 -16.15 10.59
C PRO A 319 31.19 -17.41 11.37
N ASP A 320 32.42 -17.88 11.19
CA ASP A 320 32.91 -19.13 11.79
C ASP A 320 33.62 -18.94 13.14
N ALA A 321 33.81 -17.69 13.59
CA ALA A 321 34.73 -17.37 14.69
C ALA A 321 34.12 -17.41 16.10
N THR A 322 32.87 -16.97 16.30
CA THR A 322 32.26 -16.93 17.65
C THR A 322 30.76 -17.24 17.68
N GLU A 323 30.25 -17.65 18.85
CA GLU A 323 28.82 -17.87 19.11
C GLU A 323 28.01 -16.55 19.04
N GLN A 324 28.66 -15.40 19.24
CA GLN A 324 28.09 -14.06 19.05
C GLN A 324 27.93 -13.71 17.55
N ASP A 325 28.78 -14.28 16.69
CA ASP A 325 28.67 -14.19 15.23
C ASP A 325 27.64 -15.17 14.64
N ARG A 326 27.10 -16.12 15.43
CA ARG A 326 26.04 -17.07 15.02
C ARG A 326 24.65 -16.44 14.85
N ASN A 327 24.47 -15.15 15.15
CA ASN A 327 23.29 -14.39 14.73
C ASN A 327 23.33 -14.12 13.21
N HIS A 328 23.36 -15.19 12.41
CA HIS A 328 23.56 -15.16 10.96
C HIS A 328 22.64 -14.15 10.28
N ARG A 329 21.35 -14.09 10.65
CA ARG A 329 20.39 -13.22 9.96
C ARG A 329 20.67 -11.72 10.16
N SER A 330 20.93 -11.27 11.40
CA SER A 330 21.22 -9.85 11.67
C SER A 330 22.57 -9.42 11.09
N ALA A 331 23.59 -10.28 11.20
CA ALA A 331 24.91 -9.99 10.65
C ALA A 331 24.89 -9.92 9.12
N LEU A 332 24.16 -10.84 8.45
CA LEU A 332 23.98 -10.81 7.00
C LEU A 332 23.14 -9.61 6.56
N ALA A 333 22.14 -9.19 7.33
CA ALA A 333 21.40 -7.98 7.06
C ALA A 333 22.29 -6.74 7.17
N ALA A 334 23.15 -6.66 8.19
CA ALA A 334 24.15 -5.60 8.30
C ALA A 334 25.16 -5.62 7.13
N ARG A 335 25.59 -6.81 6.70
CA ARG A 335 26.47 -6.99 5.54
C ARG A 335 25.83 -6.52 4.25
N GLY A 336 24.59 -6.92 3.99
CA GLY A 336 23.85 -6.49 2.81
C GLY A 336 23.56 -5.00 2.84
N TYR A 337 23.26 -4.44 4.01
CA TYR A 337 23.10 -2.99 4.18
C TYR A 337 24.38 -2.23 3.82
N TRP A 338 25.54 -2.70 4.29
CA TRP A 338 26.83 -2.12 3.91
C TRP A 338 27.05 -2.15 2.39
N GLN A 339 26.80 -3.29 1.74
CA GLN A 339 26.98 -3.43 0.29
C GLN A 339 26.04 -2.50 -0.48
N ALA A 340 24.77 -2.44 -0.09
CA ALA A 340 23.78 -1.55 -0.70
C ALA A 340 24.13 -0.08 -0.47
N PHE A 341 24.66 0.28 0.70
CA PHE A 341 25.15 1.63 0.99
C PHE A 341 26.31 2.03 0.07
N GLN A 342 27.26 1.12 -0.20
CA GLN A 342 28.32 1.39 -1.18
C GLN A 342 27.77 1.56 -2.60
N SER A 343 26.74 0.80 -2.98
CA SER A 343 26.06 1.00 -4.26
C SER A 343 25.34 2.35 -4.33
N LEU A 344 24.66 2.75 -3.26
CA LEU A 344 23.99 4.04 -3.14
C LEU A 344 24.96 5.22 -3.24
N LYS A 345 26.17 5.10 -2.69
CA LYS A 345 27.18 6.16 -2.83
C LYS A 345 27.55 6.46 -4.28
N LYS A 346 27.51 5.45 -5.16
CA LYS A 346 27.72 5.65 -6.60
C LYS A 346 26.57 6.48 -7.20
N SER A 347 25.33 6.14 -6.84
CA SER A 347 24.13 6.91 -7.21
C SER A 347 24.20 8.37 -6.73
N LEU A 348 24.65 8.59 -5.49
CA LEU A 348 24.84 9.93 -4.92
C LEU A 348 25.84 10.76 -5.74
N ILE A 349 26.96 10.16 -6.16
CA ILE A 349 27.97 10.86 -6.96
C ILE A 349 27.36 11.33 -8.29
N GLU A 350 26.61 10.48 -8.99
CA GLU A 350 25.96 10.87 -10.27
C GLU A 350 24.97 12.04 -10.05
N ILE A 351 24.17 11.97 -8.99
CA ILE A 351 23.16 12.98 -8.67
C ILE A 351 23.78 14.31 -8.25
N LEU A 352 24.82 14.28 -7.41
CA LEU A 352 25.55 15.48 -6.97
C LEU A 352 26.31 16.14 -8.14
N ASN A 353 26.61 15.39 -9.20
CA ASN A 353 27.16 15.93 -10.46
C ASN A 353 26.09 16.45 -11.44
N GLY A 354 24.81 16.47 -11.05
CA GLY A 354 23.72 17.10 -11.79
C GLY A 354 22.82 16.16 -12.57
N GLU A 355 23.00 14.84 -12.47
CA GLU A 355 22.07 13.89 -13.09
C GLU A 355 20.69 13.95 -12.44
N ASN A 356 19.64 13.66 -13.22
CA ASN A 356 18.27 13.66 -12.70
C ASN A 356 18.11 12.54 -11.66
N PRO A 357 17.78 12.85 -10.39
CA PRO A 357 17.76 11.84 -9.34
C PRO A 357 16.67 10.80 -9.55
N GLY A 358 15.53 11.17 -10.14
CA GLY A 358 14.46 10.22 -10.50
C GLY A 358 14.93 9.16 -11.50
N LYS A 359 15.73 9.54 -12.51
CA LYS A 359 16.29 8.61 -13.50
C LYS A 359 17.31 7.66 -12.88
N ILE A 360 18.17 8.19 -12.01
CA ILE A 360 19.18 7.40 -11.29
C ILE A 360 18.49 6.36 -10.41
N ILE A 361 17.50 6.74 -9.59
CA ILE A 361 16.82 5.77 -8.73
C ILE A 361 16.02 4.75 -9.54
N GLN A 362 15.43 5.12 -10.69
CA GLN A 362 14.71 4.19 -11.57
C GLN A 362 15.66 3.10 -12.11
N LYS A 363 16.89 3.48 -12.41
CA LYS A 363 17.92 2.55 -12.91
C LYS A 363 18.49 1.67 -11.79
N GLU A 364 18.70 2.23 -10.59
CA GLU A 364 19.62 1.65 -9.59
C GLU A 364 18.94 1.08 -8.34
N HIS A 365 17.65 1.34 -8.10
CA HIS A 365 16.95 0.78 -6.93
C HIS A 365 16.93 -0.77 -6.92
N GLY A 366 16.99 -1.39 -8.10
CA GLY A 366 17.14 -2.84 -8.25
C GLY A 366 18.52 -3.35 -7.82
N ASP A 367 19.55 -2.55 -7.97
CA ASP A 367 20.92 -2.88 -7.59
C ASP A 367 21.05 -2.84 -6.07
N TRP A 368 20.52 -1.79 -5.44
CA TRP A 368 20.46 -1.68 -3.98
C TRP A 368 19.71 -2.86 -3.37
N TYR A 369 18.60 -3.27 -3.98
CA TYR A 369 17.85 -4.45 -3.55
C TYR A 369 18.71 -5.72 -3.61
N ARG A 370 19.39 -5.96 -4.73
CA ARG A 370 20.24 -7.15 -4.86
C ARG A 370 21.36 -7.15 -3.82
N GLU A 371 22.02 -6.03 -3.59
CA GLU A 371 23.08 -5.90 -2.57
C GLU A 371 22.55 -6.13 -1.14
N LEU A 372 21.33 -5.68 -0.82
CA LEU A 372 20.72 -5.92 0.49
C LEU A 372 20.56 -7.41 0.82
N PHE A 373 20.31 -8.25 -0.19
CA PHE A 373 19.91 -9.64 0.01
C PHE A 373 20.94 -10.67 -0.50
N GLN A 374 21.91 -10.26 -1.32
CA GLN A 374 22.96 -11.15 -1.85
C GLN A 374 23.68 -11.95 -0.76
N PRO A 375 24.06 -11.38 0.41
CA PRO A 375 24.71 -12.16 1.46
C PRO A 375 23.85 -13.30 1.99
N SER A 376 22.53 -13.07 2.11
CA SER A 376 21.59 -14.11 2.58
C SER A 376 21.41 -15.22 1.54
N VAL A 377 21.49 -14.89 0.24
CA VAL A 377 21.48 -15.89 -0.83
C VAL A 377 22.79 -16.68 -0.88
N ALA A 378 23.93 -16.01 -0.69
CA ALA A 378 25.25 -16.64 -0.74
C ALA A 378 25.41 -17.77 0.28
N VAL A 379 24.78 -17.64 1.45
CA VAL A 379 24.77 -18.68 2.50
C VAL A 379 23.57 -19.62 2.44
N GLY A 380 22.71 -19.49 1.42
CA GLY A 380 21.53 -20.35 1.23
C GLY A 380 20.34 -20.08 2.16
N LEU A 381 20.30 -18.97 2.89
CA LEU A 381 19.13 -18.56 3.68
C LEU A 381 17.97 -18.09 2.80
N LEU A 382 18.30 -17.46 1.67
CA LEU A 382 17.37 -17.06 0.62
C LEU A 382 17.71 -17.79 -0.68
N LYS A 383 16.73 -17.95 -1.56
CA LYS A 383 16.92 -18.54 -2.88
C LYS A 383 17.46 -17.50 -3.84
N PRO A 384 18.23 -17.89 -4.88
CA PRO A 384 18.63 -16.96 -5.94
C PRO A 384 17.46 -16.23 -6.61
N THR A 385 16.29 -16.88 -6.69
CA THR A 385 15.05 -16.28 -7.21
C THR A 385 14.54 -15.10 -6.38
N ASP A 386 14.93 -15.00 -5.10
CA ASP A 386 14.55 -13.88 -4.25
C ASP A 386 15.28 -12.59 -4.66
N LEU A 387 16.33 -12.66 -5.49
CA LEU A 387 17.00 -11.48 -6.07
C LEU A 387 16.36 -10.99 -7.38
N ALA A 388 15.29 -11.64 -7.85
CA ALA A 388 14.67 -11.36 -9.14
C ALA A 388 13.93 -10.00 -9.21
N GLY A 389 13.83 -9.27 -8.09
CA GLY A 389 13.23 -7.94 -8.02
C GLY A 389 11.82 -7.97 -7.45
N TYR A 390 10.87 -7.39 -8.18
CA TYR A 390 9.52 -7.16 -7.67
C TYR A 390 8.82 -8.43 -7.20
N ARG A 391 8.05 -8.28 -6.11
CA ARG A 391 7.33 -9.38 -5.48
C ARG A 391 6.32 -10.02 -6.41
N ARG A 392 6.10 -11.32 -6.22
CA ARG A 392 5.09 -12.12 -6.94
C ARG A 392 4.04 -12.72 -6.01
N SER A 393 3.92 -12.16 -4.81
CA SER A 393 2.97 -12.56 -3.80
C SER A 393 2.43 -11.34 -3.05
N PRO A 394 1.28 -11.47 -2.36
CA PRO A 394 0.83 -10.47 -1.40
C PRO A 394 1.86 -10.26 -0.30
N VAL A 395 1.91 -9.04 0.22
CA VAL A 395 2.73 -8.62 1.38
C VAL A 395 1.86 -7.73 2.26
N PHE A 396 2.18 -7.68 3.55
CA PHE A 396 1.44 -6.90 4.54
C PHE A 396 2.41 -6.12 5.40
N ILE A 397 2.00 -4.91 5.77
CA ILE A 397 2.80 -4.03 6.62
C ILE A 397 2.33 -4.20 8.06
N ARG A 398 3.29 -4.46 8.95
CA ARG A 398 3.03 -4.67 10.38
C ARG A 398 2.22 -3.51 10.97
N GLN A 399 1.12 -3.84 11.66
CA GLN A 399 0.19 -2.91 12.32
C GLN A 399 -0.51 -1.88 11.43
N SER A 400 -0.42 -1.99 10.10
CA SER A 400 -1.01 -1.03 9.17
C SER A 400 -2.31 -1.54 8.58
N LYS A 401 -3.31 -0.66 8.45
CA LYS A 401 -4.54 -0.94 7.69
C LYS A 401 -4.31 -0.82 6.19
N HIS A 402 -3.22 -0.18 5.76
CA HIS A 402 -2.85 -0.12 4.36
C HIS A 402 -2.50 -1.52 3.86
N ILE A 403 -3.19 -1.93 2.79
CA ILE A 403 -2.87 -3.14 2.05
C ILE A 403 -2.15 -2.71 0.78
N PRO A 404 -0.84 -3.02 0.64
CA PRO A 404 -0.11 -2.68 -0.56
C PRO A 404 -0.80 -3.20 -1.83
N PRO A 405 -0.66 -2.51 -2.98
CA PRO A 405 -1.26 -2.93 -4.24
C PRO A 405 -1.01 -4.40 -4.56
N ARG A 406 -1.93 -5.06 -5.28
CA ARG A 406 -1.70 -6.46 -5.68
C ARG A 406 -0.45 -6.58 -6.56
N TRP A 407 0.28 -7.68 -6.41
CA TRP A 407 1.61 -7.83 -7.02
C TRP A 407 1.59 -7.76 -8.55
N GLN A 408 0.47 -8.12 -9.18
CA GLN A 408 0.30 -8.08 -10.64
C GLN A 408 0.38 -6.68 -11.23
N ILE A 409 0.12 -5.62 -10.46
CA ILE A 409 0.17 -4.21 -10.92
C ILE A 409 1.37 -3.45 -10.38
N VAL A 410 2.24 -4.08 -9.58
CA VAL A 410 3.40 -3.40 -8.97
C VAL A 410 4.33 -2.81 -10.02
N SER A 411 4.62 -3.55 -11.09
CA SER A 411 5.52 -3.06 -12.15
C SER A 411 4.99 -1.79 -12.81
N GLU A 412 3.68 -1.72 -13.04
CA GLU A 412 3.01 -0.59 -13.65
C GLU A 412 2.92 0.62 -12.71
N LEU A 413 2.69 0.38 -11.42
CA LEU A 413 2.69 1.44 -10.41
C LEU A 413 4.09 2.00 -10.18
N MET A 414 5.13 1.16 -10.24
CA MET A 414 6.51 1.62 -10.17
C MET A 414 6.89 2.45 -11.40
N GLU A 415 6.43 2.07 -12.60
CA GLU A 415 6.59 2.89 -13.81
C GLU A 415 5.96 4.28 -13.61
N GLU A 416 4.71 4.32 -13.14
CA GLU A 416 4.00 5.58 -12.86
C GLU A 416 4.72 6.42 -11.80
N PHE A 417 5.14 5.81 -10.70
CA PHE A 417 5.93 6.46 -9.65
C PHE A 417 7.21 7.10 -10.20
N PHE A 418 7.96 6.37 -11.04
CA PHE A 418 9.19 6.91 -11.62
C PHE A 418 8.90 8.04 -12.61
N GLN A 419 7.82 7.97 -13.38
CA GLN A 419 7.41 9.09 -14.25
C GLN A 419 7.15 10.36 -13.41
N LEU A 420 6.41 10.24 -12.31
CA LEU A 420 6.11 11.36 -11.41
C LEU A 420 7.37 11.96 -10.78
N ILE A 421 8.25 11.15 -10.20
CA ILE A 421 9.44 11.65 -9.51
C ILE A 421 10.52 12.19 -10.46
N ILE A 422 10.60 11.69 -11.70
CA ILE A 422 11.50 12.23 -12.74
C ILE A 422 11.07 13.64 -13.14
N GLN A 423 9.76 13.88 -13.22
CA GLN A 423 9.18 15.17 -13.62
C GLN A 423 9.12 16.18 -12.47
N GLU A 424 9.18 15.73 -11.23
CA GLU A 424 9.14 16.60 -10.06
C GLU A 424 10.38 17.50 -9.94
N LYS A 425 10.12 18.80 -9.86
CA LYS A 425 11.15 19.85 -9.82
C LYS A 425 11.47 20.30 -8.41
N GLU A 426 10.55 20.16 -7.47
CA GLU A 426 10.70 20.61 -6.09
C GLU A 426 11.42 19.55 -5.25
N PRO A 427 12.64 19.82 -4.74
CA PRO A 427 13.40 18.81 -4.00
C PRO A 427 12.68 18.32 -2.74
N ALA A 428 11.99 19.22 -2.02
CA ALA A 428 11.19 18.88 -0.86
C ALA A 428 10.11 17.81 -1.18
N VAL A 429 9.44 17.97 -2.32
CA VAL A 429 8.43 17.02 -2.79
C VAL A 429 9.08 15.68 -3.13
N ARG A 430 10.20 15.68 -3.84
CA ARG A 430 10.95 14.44 -4.15
C ARG A 430 11.35 13.67 -2.89
N VAL A 431 11.78 14.37 -1.84
CA VAL A 431 12.16 13.74 -0.56
C VAL A 431 10.98 13.01 0.07
N VAL A 432 9.88 13.73 0.30
CA VAL A 432 8.75 13.21 1.06
C VAL A 432 7.94 12.22 0.22
N LEU A 433 7.51 12.62 -0.98
CA LEU A 433 6.68 11.77 -1.83
C LEU A 433 7.49 10.63 -2.45
N GLY A 434 8.77 10.84 -2.75
CA GLY A 434 9.65 9.76 -3.20
C GLY A 434 9.74 8.62 -2.19
N HIS A 435 9.96 8.95 -0.92
CA HIS A 435 9.94 7.96 0.15
C HIS A 435 8.56 7.30 0.29
N PHE A 436 7.52 8.12 0.46
CA PHE A 436 6.16 7.66 0.77
C PHE A 436 5.62 6.74 -0.32
N PHE A 437 5.64 7.16 -1.59
CA PHE A 437 5.06 6.38 -2.67
C PHE A 437 5.80 5.06 -2.91
N PHE A 438 7.13 5.03 -2.73
CA PHE A 438 7.89 3.79 -2.82
C PHE A 438 7.45 2.77 -1.74
N VAL A 439 7.34 3.20 -0.48
CA VAL A 439 6.92 2.30 0.62
C VAL A 439 5.42 1.97 0.57
N TYR A 440 4.60 2.86 -0.02
CA TYR A 440 3.18 2.67 -0.29
C TYR A 440 2.92 1.56 -1.32
N ILE A 441 3.65 1.59 -2.45
CA ILE A 441 3.59 0.54 -3.49
C ILE A 441 4.15 -0.77 -2.95
N HIS A 442 5.19 -0.68 -2.12
CA HIS A 442 5.83 -1.81 -1.45
C HIS A 442 6.31 -2.88 -2.46
N PRO A 443 7.19 -2.52 -3.40
CA PRO A 443 7.45 -3.32 -4.60
C PRO A 443 8.17 -4.66 -4.35
N TYR A 444 8.88 -4.80 -3.24
CA TYR A 444 9.69 -5.98 -2.92
C TYR A 444 9.05 -6.85 -1.82
N SER A 445 9.50 -8.10 -1.71
CA SER A 445 9.04 -9.01 -0.65
C SER A 445 9.56 -8.64 0.75
N ASP A 446 10.71 -7.98 0.82
CA ASP A 446 11.35 -7.40 2.02
C ASP A 446 12.27 -6.25 1.56
N GLY A 447 12.70 -5.38 2.47
CA GLY A 447 13.68 -4.33 2.24
C GLY A 447 13.08 -2.99 1.82
N ASN A 448 11.75 -2.90 1.67
CA ASN A 448 11.07 -1.68 1.21
C ASN A 448 11.34 -0.48 2.13
N GLY A 449 11.33 -0.66 3.46
CA GLY A 449 11.65 0.42 4.40
C GLY A 449 13.10 0.92 4.28
N ARG A 450 14.05 -0.02 4.19
CA ARG A 450 15.49 0.28 4.00
C ARG A 450 15.75 1.03 2.69
N ILE A 451 15.20 0.54 1.58
CA ILE A 451 15.32 1.18 0.27
C ILE A 451 14.58 2.51 0.24
N GLY A 452 13.42 2.62 0.89
CA GLY A 452 12.70 3.88 1.03
C GLY A 452 13.54 4.95 1.75
N ARG A 453 14.26 4.60 2.81
CA ARG A 453 15.16 5.53 3.51
C ARG A 453 16.40 5.89 2.69
N PHE A 454 16.95 4.95 1.93
CA PHE A 454 17.98 5.22 0.92
C PHE A 454 17.49 6.21 -0.15
N LEU A 455 16.32 5.97 -0.73
CA LEU A 455 15.69 6.86 -1.71
C LEU A 455 15.46 8.25 -1.11
N MET A 456 14.92 8.33 0.11
CA MET A 456 14.75 9.60 0.85
C MET A 456 16.06 10.40 0.93
N ASN A 457 17.14 9.75 1.36
CA ASN A 457 18.43 10.42 1.52
C ASN A 457 19.08 10.80 0.18
N VAL A 458 18.89 9.99 -0.86
CA VAL A 458 19.29 10.36 -2.23
C VAL A 458 18.54 11.60 -2.72
N MET A 459 17.24 11.70 -2.43
CA MET A 459 16.46 12.89 -2.77
C MET A 459 16.86 14.11 -1.92
N LEU A 460 17.23 13.91 -0.65
CA LEU A 460 17.76 14.97 0.21
C LEU A 460 19.06 15.53 -0.37
N ALA A 461 20.00 14.66 -0.76
CA ALA A 461 21.25 15.04 -1.41
C ALA A 461 21.00 15.84 -2.70
N SER A 462 20.03 15.40 -3.53
CA SER A 462 19.65 16.10 -4.77
C SER A 462 19.09 17.51 -4.56
N GLY A 463 18.65 17.82 -3.34
CA GLY A 463 18.17 19.12 -2.90
C GLY A 463 19.16 19.89 -2.01
N HIS A 464 20.39 19.38 -1.85
CA HIS A 464 21.40 19.91 -0.93
C HIS A 464 20.95 19.97 0.54
N TYR A 465 20.08 19.05 0.95
CA TYR A 465 19.78 18.82 2.37
C TYR A 465 20.85 17.91 3.01
N PRO A 466 21.08 18.02 4.32
CA PRO A 466 21.96 17.10 5.03
C PRO A 466 21.45 15.66 4.93
N TRP A 467 22.37 14.70 5.07
CA TRP A 467 22.01 13.29 5.24
C TRP A 467 21.20 13.13 6.54
N THR A 468 20.05 12.46 6.48
CA THR A 468 19.11 12.38 7.59
C THR A 468 18.89 10.94 8.03
N ILE A 469 18.94 10.72 9.34
CA ILE A 469 18.69 9.41 9.94
C ILE A 469 17.35 9.48 10.68
N ILE A 470 16.47 8.52 10.41
CA ILE A 470 15.24 8.31 11.20
C ILE A 470 15.62 7.51 12.45
N PRO A 471 15.53 8.06 13.67
CA PRO A 471 15.89 7.34 14.88
C PRO A 471 14.91 6.20 15.16
N VAL A 472 15.42 5.05 15.63
CA VAL A 472 14.59 3.87 15.96
C VAL A 472 13.65 4.16 17.13
N GLU A 473 14.06 5.06 18.03
CA GLU A 473 13.28 5.57 19.16
C GLU A 473 12.00 6.25 18.69
N ARG A 474 12.01 6.84 17.48
CA ARG A 474 10.88 7.51 16.86
C ARG A 474 10.12 6.61 15.86
N ARG A 475 10.39 5.29 15.85
CA ARG A 475 9.73 4.33 14.96
C ARG A 475 8.21 4.43 14.99
N ASN A 476 7.60 4.53 16.18
CA ASN A 476 6.15 4.58 16.30
C ASN A 476 5.56 5.84 15.66
N GLU A 477 6.22 6.99 15.84
CA GLU A 477 5.83 8.27 15.21
C GLU A 477 5.96 8.19 13.69
N TYR A 478 7.06 7.62 13.19
CA TYR A 478 7.29 7.37 11.76
C TYR A 478 6.21 6.47 11.15
N MET A 479 5.89 5.34 11.79
CA MET A 479 4.89 4.39 11.30
C MET A 479 3.47 4.97 11.35
N GLU A 480 3.11 5.71 12.41
CA GLU A 480 1.80 6.38 12.50
C GLU A 480 1.68 7.46 11.42
N ALA A 481 2.75 8.22 11.16
CA ALA A 481 2.75 9.23 10.11
C ALA A 481 2.55 8.62 8.71
N LEU A 482 3.16 7.47 8.43
CA LEU A 482 2.94 6.69 7.19
C LEU A 482 1.52 6.12 7.12
N GLU A 483 0.94 5.67 8.24
CA GLU A 483 -0.44 5.18 8.31
C GLU A 483 -1.43 6.29 7.94
N GLN A 484 -1.25 7.50 8.48
CA GLN A 484 -2.07 8.67 8.15
C GLN A 484 -2.02 9.01 6.65
N ALA A 485 -0.82 8.95 6.05
CA ALA A 485 -0.65 9.20 4.63
C ALA A 485 -1.25 8.07 3.75
N SER A 486 -1.08 6.81 4.15
CA SER A 486 -1.50 5.65 3.35
C SER A 486 -3.00 5.39 3.40
N VAL A 487 -3.61 5.58 4.57
CA VAL A 487 -5.03 5.24 4.82
C VAL A 487 -5.94 6.46 4.71
N ASN A 488 -5.51 7.62 5.22
CA ASN A 488 -6.32 8.83 5.26
C ASN A 488 -5.89 9.88 4.22
N GLN A 489 -4.89 9.56 3.37
CA GLN A 489 -4.29 10.49 2.40
C GLN A 489 -3.78 11.80 3.03
N ASN A 490 -3.51 11.79 4.34
CA ASN A 490 -3.00 12.95 5.06
C ASN A 490 -1.49 12.87 5.16
N ILE A 491 -0.78 13.52 4.22
CA ILE A 491 0.68 13.52 4.17
C ILE A 491 1.33 14.44 5.22
N VAL A 492 0.57 15.36 5.84
CA VAL A 492 1.09 16.40 6.74
C VAL A 492 1.94 15.82 7.90
N PRO A 493 1.48 14.79 8.64
CA PRO A 493 2.27 14.24 9.74
C PRO A 493 3.61 13.68 9.25
N PHE A 494 3.62 13.02 8.08
CA PHE A 494 4.82 12.45 7.51
C PHE A 494 5.80 13.53 7.04
N THR A 495 5.31 14.56 6.36
CA THR A 495 6.11 15.73 5.96
C THR A 495 6.77 16.39 7.17
N LYS A 496 6.00 16.67 8.23
CA LYS A 496 6.51 17.30 9.47
C LYS A 496 7.49 16.40 10.21
N PHE A 497 7.23 15.09 10.22
CA PHE A 497 8.13 14.12 10.81
C PHE A 497 9.51 14.16 10.14
N ILE A 498 9.57 14.01 8.81
CA ILE A 498 10.84 14.05 8.08
C ILE A 498 11.51 15.42 8.24
N ALA A 499 10.76 16.52 8.15
CA ALA A 499 11.28 17.87 8.40
C ALA A 499 11.93 18.02 9.79
N SER A 500 11.39 17.37 10.81
CA SER A 500 11.95 17.41 12.18
C SER A 500 13.22 16.57 12.38
N CYS A 501 13.57 15.73 11.40
CA CYS A 501 14.79 14.92 11.41
C CYS A 501 15.95 15.60 10.65
N ILE A 502 15.67 16.68 9.91
CA ILE A 502 16.64 17.51 9.16
C ILE A 502 17.12 18.63 10.07
#